data_AF-D0I6D4-F1
#
_entry.id   AF-D0I6D4-F1
#
_cell.length_a   1.000
_cell.length_b   1.000
_cell.length_c   1.000
_cell.angle_alpha   90.00
_cell.angle_beta   90.00
_cell.angle_gamma   90.00
#
_symmetry.space_group_name_H-M   'P 1'
#
loop_
_entity.id
_entity.type
_entity.pdbx_description
1 polymer ?
#
loop_
_entity_poly.entity_id
_entity_poly.type
_entity_poly.pdbx_seq_one_letter_code
_entity_poly.pdbx_strand_id
1 'polypeptide(L)'
;MIKVQNLSFHAEQNSTTTANSQSGLLMVNKIQHSPSKEGVSYKPVANKRALDRHALEALKNISKKNGFDFYTLKASDDEIAQILTNTEKTQLSPECSDKSSFSLGFESERSLLRLYRVQLLLEQDQSEFSAYTKFIKTQPDEFKLSFQSFRDLRNFCKTLTEEEREVFRLTAILKPSRSLIENYKDLTPNFPSDSELMLSKVMQLNADELKFIPGASKFNANQDALLAKAYPEYAHLRHIIFQESTTKELMQGINNISKNDMSMWKARWISDLCAFDRNGYGITESIYQRMQTIFNLVEEVQDNKIDVLEFQEKYSEHLDSLYNLDERVSNSRFDSVDRKIICQLISYFENPTNEIISNIISGYESFDSDIKENLKKNYVNVINSKECEAPTYLPAVLKTALSEFEKLSEVDHHDAMSLAAKYTLDVLNVVYAHLTLHPENIISARDAAYGENWKKGNWAKCYLEKCIDFNIDEKSLLVVTKKTI
;
A
#
# COMPACT_ATOMS: atom_id res chain seq x y z
N MET A 1 56.75 -7.17 4.56
CA MET A 1 57.64 -8.23 4.05
C MET A 1 56.84 -9.09 3.10
N ILE A 2 57.18 -9.01 1.79
CA ILE A 2 56.79 -9.93 0.68
C ILE A 2 55.28 -9.94 0.31
N LYS A 3 54.81 -9.79 -0.95
CA LYS A 3 55.37 -9.50 -2.28
C LYS A 3 54.22 -9.01 -3.18
N VAL A 4 54.57 -8.15 -4.13
CA VAL A 4 53.80 -7.67 -5.28
C VAL A 4 53.46 -8.81 -6.26
N GLN A 5 52.30 -8.73 -6.93
CA GLN A 5 52.20 -9.12 -8.34
C GLN A 5 51.29 -8.16 -9.11
N ASN A 6 51.95 -7.21 -9.79
CA ASN A 6 51.45 -6.52 -10.97
C ASN A 6 51.41 -7.52 -12.12
N LEU A 7 50.31 -7.55 -12.87
CA LEU A 7 50.31 -7.97 -14.26
C LEU A 7 49.58 -6.92 -15.09
N SER A 8 50.40 -6.08 -15.74
CA SER A 8 50.05 -5.32 -16.92
C SER A 8 49.91 -6.26 -18.12
N PHE A 9 48.92 -6.03 -18.98
CA PHE A 9 49.05 -6.35 -20.40
C PHE A 9 48.58 -5.17 -21.23
N HIS A 10 49.50 -4.69 -22.08
CA HIS A 10 49.29 -3.66 -23.08
C HIS A 10 48.82 -4.27 -24.40
N ALA A 11 47.96 -3.50 -25.06
CA ALA A 11 47.84 -3.28 -26.51
C ALA A 11 47.53 -4.45 -27.45
N GLU A 12 46.42 -4.31 -28.18
CA GLU A 12 46.51 -4.26 -29.65
C GLU A 12 45.35 -3.42 -30.22
N GLN A 13 45.70 -2.34 -30.91
CA GLN A 13 44.84 -1.70 -31.89
C GLN A 13 44.80 -2.59 -33.12
N ASN A 14 43.60 -2.92 -33.62
CA ASN A 14 43.40 -3.14 -35.05
C ASN A 14 41.98 -2.73 -35.46
N SER A 15 41.93 -1.79 -36.39
CA SER A 15 40.78 -1.38 -37.17
C SER A 15 40.35 -2.48 -38.13
N THR A 16 39.06 -2.81 -38.22
CA THR A 16 38.21 -2.70 -39.42
C THR A 16 36.87 -3.45 -39.26
N THR A 17 35.85 -2.82 -39.83
CA THR A 17 34.49 -3.28 -40.17
C THR A 17 34.37 -4.75 -40.59
N THR A 18 33.36 -5.46 -40.09
CA THR A 18 32.44 -6.29 -40.90
C THR A 18 31.23 -6.74 -40.08
N ALA A 19 30.04 -6.49 -40.63
CA ALA A 19 28.81 -7.15 -40.21
C ALA A 19 28.88 -8.64 -40.55
N ASN A 20 28.48 -9.52 -39.63
CA ASN A 20 27.54 -10.61 -39.91
C ASN A 20 27.22 -11.44 -38.66
N SER A 21 25.94 -11.78 -38.59
CA SER A 21 25.32 -12.77 -37.73
C SER A 21 26.03 -14.13 -37.78
N GLN A 22 26.41 -14.67 -36.63
CA GLN A 22 26.59 -16.12 -36.47
C GLN A 22 26.06 -16.58 -35.10
N SER A 23 25.05 -17.44 -35.18
CA SER A 23 24.56 -18.32 -34.13
C SER A 23 25.64 -19.34 -33.75
N GLY A 24 26.24 -19.19 -32.57
CA GLY A 24 27.07 -20.23 -31.96
C GLY A 24 26.24 -21.09 -31.00
N LEU A 25 25.90 -22.30 -31.43
CA LEU A 25 25.46 -23.41 -30.58
C LEU A 25 26.68 -23.95 -29.82
N LEU A 26 26.60 -24.09 -28.50
CA LEU A 26 27.51 -24.93 -27.71
C LEU A 26 26.69 -25.92 -26.89
N MET A 27 26.92 -27.21 -27.13
CA MET A 27 26.45 -28.32 -26.29
C MET A 27 27.12 -28.25 -24.92
N VAL A 28 26.36 -28.59 -23.87
CA VAL A 28 26.93 -28.93 -22.56
C VAL A 28 26.50 -30.34 -22.19
N ASN A 29 27.48 -31.21 -21.96
CA ASN A 29 27.31 -32.51 -21.31
C ASN A 29 27.01 -32.32 -19.82
N LYS A 30 26.12 -33.16 -19.30
CA LYS A 30 25.61 -33.15 -17.94
C LYS A 30 26.62 -33.70 -16.90
N ILE A 31 26.70 -32.96 -15.78
CA ILE A 31 26.79 -33.37 -14.35
C ILE A 31 28.14 -33.94 -13.85
N GLN A 32 28.77 -33.25 -12.87
CA GLN A 32 28.81 -33.69 -11.45
C GLN A 32 29.38 -32.66 -10.46
N HIS A 33 28.60 -32.47 -9.38
CA HIS A 33 28.91 -32.13 -7.98
C HIS A 33 30.06 -31.17 -7.63
N SER A 34 29.72 -29.89 -7.42
CA SER A 34 30.28 -29.00 -6.37
C SER A 34 29.35 -27.78 -6.20
N PRO A 35 29.17 -27.22 -4.99
CA PRO A 35 28.28 -26.08 -4.77
C PRO A 35 29.02 -24.77 -5.08
N SER A 36 29.10 -24.38 -6.36
CA SER A 36 29.45 -23.02 -6.73
C SER A 36 28.16 -22.20 -6.87
N LYS A 37 28.08 -21.10 -6.09
CA LYS A 37 27.08 -20.05 -6.25
C LYS A 37 27.24 -19.41 -7.63
N GLU A 38 26.52 -19.91 -8.62
CA GLU A 38 26.29 -19.19 -9.87
C GLU A 38 24.83 -18.71 -9.87
N GLY A 39 24.65 -17.38 -9.92
CA GLY A 39 23.34 -16.77 -10.09
C GLY A 39 22.73 -17.28 -11.39
N VAL A 40 21.63 -18.02 -11.29
CA VAL A 40 20.88 -18.51 -12.45
C VAL A 40 20.15 -17.32 -13.08
N SER A 41 20.75 -16.77 -14.14
CA SER A 41 20.06 -15.89 -15.08
C SER A 41 19.11 -16.75 -15.92
N TYR A 42 17.81 -16.69 -15.62
CA TYR A 42 16.79 -17.21 -16.53
C TYR A 42 16.76 -16.33 -17.79
N LYS A 43 17.21 -16.85 -18.93
CA LYS A 43 16.93 -16.27 -20.25
C LYS A 43 15.72 -16.95 -20.89
N PRO A 44 14.55 -16.31 -20.97
CA PRO A 44 13.52 -16.70 -21.92
C PRO A 44 13.79 -15.95 -23.23
N VAL A 45 14.17 -16.64 -24.31
CA VAL A 45 14.31 -15.98 -25.63
C VAL A 45 13.26 -16.49 -26.62
N ALA A 46 12.87 -17.77 -26.55
CA ALA A 46 11.83 -18.33 -27.41
C ALA A 46 10.41 -18.14 -26.83
N ASN A 47 10.23 -18.29 -25.51
CA ASN A 47 8.95 -18.05 -24.83
C ASN A 47 8.63 -16.56 -24.64
N LYS A 48 9.63 -15.67 -24.72
CA LYS A 48 9.44 -14.23 -24.52
C LYS A 48 8.52 -13.64 -25.59
N ARG A 49 8.78 -13.86 -26.88
CA ARG A 49 7.94 -13.32 -27.97
C ARG A 49 6.48 -13.80 -27.96
N ALA A 50 6.22 -15.04 -27.54
CA ALA A 50 4.86 -15.58 -27.42
C ALA A 50 4.17 -15.07 -26.15
N LEU A 51 4.87 -15.04 -25.00
CA LEU A 51 4.39 -14.34 -23.79
C LEU A 51 4.14 -12.86 -24.07
N ASP A 52 5.01 -12.19 -24.84
CA ASP A 52 4.94 -10.77 -25.17
C ASP A 52 3.66 -10.49 -25.98
N ARG A 53 3.28 -11.38 -26.91
CA ARG A 53 2.04 -11.23 -27.69
C ARG A 53 0.80 -11.45 -26.83
N HIS A 54 0.76 -12.52 -26.02
CA HIS A 54 -0.39 -12.82 -25.16
C HIS A 54 -0.54 -11.80 -24.01
N ALA A 55 0.57 -11.36 -23.42
CA ALA A 55 0.60 -10.32 -22.40
C ALA A 55 0.15 -8.97 -22.97
N LEU A 56 0.64 -8.59 -24.16
CA LEU A 56 0.19 -7.38 -24.84
C LEU A 56 -1.31 -7.43 -25.17
N GLU A 57 -1.82 -8.58 -25.60
CA GLU A 57 -3.26 -8.77 -25.85
C GLU A 57 -4.08 -8.68 -24.56
N ALA A 58 -3.61 -9.26 -23.46
CA ALA A 58 -4.24 -9.13 -22.15
C ALA A 58 -4.25 -7.67 -21.65
N LEU A 59 -3.13 -6.95 -21.77
CA LEU A 59 -3.05 -5.52 -21.40
C LEU A 59 -4.01 -4.66 -22.23
N LYS A 60 -4.14 -4.93 -23.54
CA LYS A 60 -5.13 -4.27 -24.42
C LYS A 60 -6.56 -4.57 -24.01
N ASN A 61 -6.85 -5.82 -23.66
CA ASN A 61 -8.18 -6.20 -23.20
C ASN A 61 -8.52 -5.51 -21.88
N ILE A 62 -7.56 -5.42 -20.95
CA ILE A 62 -7.72 -4.70 -19.68
C ILE A 62 -7.93 -3.21 -19.92
N SER A 63 -7.14 -2.57 -20.78
CA SER A 63 -7.32 -1.14 -21.07
C SER A 63 -8.70 -0.87 -21.66
N LYS A 64 -9.09 -1.68 -22.67
CA LYS A 64 -10.39 -1.57 -23.33
C LYS A 64 -11.53 -1.81 -22.35
N LYS A 65 -11.40 -2.83 -21.51
CA LYS A 65 -12.33 -3.08 -20.39
C LYS A 65 -12.43 -1.81 -19.57
N ASN A 66 -11.34 -1.22 -19.11
CA ASN A 66 -11.29 -0.02 -18.26
C ASN A 66 -11.56 1.31 -18.99
N GLY A 67 -11.95 1.28 -20.27
CA GLY A 67 -12.42 2.46 -20.99
C GLY A 67 -11.33 3.36 -21.56
N PHE A 68 -10.11 2.85 -21.73
CA PHE A 68 -9.01 3.55 -22.40
C PHE A 68 -8.27 2.65 -23.42
N ASP A 69 -7.57 3.26 -24.37
CA ASP A 69 -6.78 2.53 -25.35
C ASP A 69 -5.36 2.33 -24.82
N PHE A 70 -4.86 1.08 -24.86
CA PHE A 70 -3.50 0.75 -24.46
C PHE A 70 -2.48 1.53 -25.29
N TYR A 71 -2.74 1.81 -26.57
CA TYR A 71 -1.80 2.56 -27.40
C TYR A 71 -1.74 4.06 -27.07
N THR A 72 -2.75 4.58 -26.38
CA THR A 72 -2.68 5.95 -25.84
C THR A 72 -1.87 6.02 -24.55
N LEU A 73 -1.64 4.89 -23.88
CA LEU A 73 -0.73 4.78 -22.77
C LEU A 73 0.70 4.83 -23.31
N LYS A 74 1.42 5.93 -23.06
CA LYS A 74 2.82 6.12 -23.46
C LYS A 74 3.73 5.32 -22.53
N ALA A 75 3.48 4.02 -22.38
CA ALA A 75 4.26 3.12 -21.53
C ALA A 75 5.52 2.64 -22.27
N SER A 76 6.67 2.73 -21.62
CA SER A 76 7.92 2.17 -22.09
C SER A 76 7.97 0.64 -21.91
N ASP A 77 8.87 -0.03 -22.62
CA ASP A 77 9.08 -1.47 -22.47
C ASP A 77 9.43 -1.88 -21.03
N ASP A 78 10.16 -1.02 -20.31
CA ASP A 78 10.57 -1.26 -18.93
C ASP A 78 9.39 -1.11 -17.96
N GLU A 79 8.49 -0.15 -18.21
CA GLU A 79 7.24 -0.01 -17.45
C GLU A 79 6.31 -1.21 -17.69
N ILE A 80 6.21 -1.69 -18.93
CA ILE A 80 5.45 -2.91 -19.23
C ILE A 80 6.07 -4.11 -18.54
N ALA A 81 7.40 -4.29 -18.61
CA ALA A 81 8.09 -5.35 -17.90
C ALA A 81 7.80 -5.32 -16.39
N GLN A 82 7.83 -4.12 -15.78
CA GLN A 82 7.51 -3.93 -14.36
C GLN A 82 6.07 -4.35 -14.04
N ILE A 83 5.07 -3.93 -14.84
CA ILE A 83 3.66 -4.32 -14.65
C ILE A 83 3.48 -5.83 -14.72
N LEU A 84 4.23 -6.51 -15.60
CA LEU A 84 4.19 -7.96 -15.73
C LEU A 84 4.81 -8.66 -14.53
N THR A 85 5.79 -8.07 -13.83
CA THR A 85 6.32 -8.65 -12.57
C THR A 85 5.30 -8.63 -11.42
N ASN A 86 4.25 -7.81 -11.51
CA ASN A 86 3.18 -7.76 -10.51
C ASN A 86 2.12 -8.87 -10.70
N THR A 87 2.29 -9.76 -11.68
CA THR A 87 1.38 -10.90 -11.84
C THR A 87 1.65 -11.96 -10.77
N GLU A 88 0.72 -12.10 -9.82
CA GLU A 88 0.66 -13.29 -8.99
C GLU A 88 0.40 -14.51 -9.90
N LYS A 89 1.29 -15.51 -9.84
CA LYS A 89 1.31 -16.76 -10.64
C LYS A 89 0.13 -16.89 -11.62
N THR A 90 0.41 -16.71 -12.91
CA THR A 90 -0.42 -17.26 -13.98
C THR A 90 -0.60 -18.76 -13.68
N GLN A 91 -1.78 -19.17 -13.22
CA GLN A 91 -2.17 -20.57 -13.28
C GLN A 91 -2.40 -20.91 -14.75
N LEU A 92 -1.33 -21.29 -15.46
CA LEU A 92 -1.47 -22.06 -16.68
C LEU A 92 -1.83 -23.48 -16.22
N SER A 93 -3.13 -23.77 -16.13
CA SER A 93 -3.59 -25.15 -15.96
C SER A 93 -3.09 -25.99 -17.15
N PRO A 94 -2.51 -27.18 -16.92
CA PRO A 94 -2.02 -28.06 -17.99
C PRO A 94 -3.09 -28.48 -19.01
N GLU A 95 -4.37 -28.30 -18.66
CA GLU A 95 -5.54 -28.75 -19.42
C GLU A 95 -6.00 -27.75 -20.51
N CYS A 96 -5.37 -26.58 -20.62
CA CYS A 96 -5.76 -25.53 -21.58
C CYS A 96 -4.80 -25.40 -22.77
N SER A 97 -4.25 -26.51 -23.29
CA SER A 97 -3.25 -26.52 -24.37
C SER A 97 -3.74 -25.96 -25.71
N ASP A 98 -5.06 -25.86 -25.94
CA ASP A 98 -5.60 -25.39 -27.23
C ASP A 98 -6.39 -24.06 -27.16
N LYS A 99 -6.62 -23.50 -25.95
CA LYS A 99 -7.24 -22.17 -25.74
C LYS A 99 -6.81 -21.57 -24.40
N SER A 100 -5.53 -21.22 -24.23
CA SER A 100 -5.05 -20.56 -23.01
C SER A 100 -5.37 -19.06 -23.04
N SER A 101 -6.41 -18.62 -22.31
CA SER A 101 -6.56 -17.20 -21.98
C SER A 101 -5.52 -16.83 -20.94
N PHE A 102 -4.38 -16.30 -21.38
CA PHE A 102 -3.42 -15.66 -20.48
C PHE A 102 -4.16 -14.55 -19.69
N SER A 103 -4.31 -14.74 -18.39
CA SER A 103 -4.95 -13.77 -17.49
C SER A 103 -3.88 -13.09 -16.66
N LEU A 104 -3.82 -11.76 -16.74
CA LEU A 104 -3.02 -10.97 -15.81
C LEU A 104 -3.73 -10.95 -14.45
N GLY A 105 -2.93 -10.87 -13.38
CA GLY A 105 -3.44 -10.74 -12.02
C GLY A 105 -4.06 -9.36 -11.76
N PHE A 106 -4.81 -9.28 -10.67
CA PHE A 106 -5.50 -8.07 -10.21
C PHE A 106 -4.58 -6.83 -10.11
N GLU A 107 -3.39 -6.97 -9.54
CA GLU A 107 -2.47 -5.84 -9.35
C GLU A 107 -1.86 -5.32 -10.66
N SER A 108 -1.76 -6.15 -11.70
CA SER A 108 -1.36 -5.69 -13.05
C SER A 108 -2.44 -4.83 -13.70
N GLU A 109 -3.72 -5.18 -13.56
CA GLU A 109 -4.85 -4.34 -13.97
C GLU A 109 -4.82 -2.99 -13.24
N ARG A 110 -4.62 -3.03 -11.91
CA ARG A 110 -4.52 -1.83 -11.07
C ARG A 110 -3.33 -0.94 -11.44
N SER A 111 -2.16 -1.54 -11.69
CA SER A 111 -0.94 -0.81 -12.10
C SER A 111 -1.12 -0.12 -13.45
N LEU A 112 -1.73 -0.79 -14.43
CA LEU A 112 -1.99 -0.20 -15.75
C LEU A 112 -2.91 1.02 -15.65
N LEU A 113 -3.94 0.93 -14.81
CA LEU A 113 -4.90 2.00 -14.60
C LEU A 113 -4.28 3.19 -13.83
N ARG A 114 -3.44 2.91 -12.81
CA ARG A 114 -2.65 3.96 -12.15
C ARG A 114 -1.75 4.70 -13.14
N LEU A 115 -1.02 3.96 -13.97
CA LEU A 115 -0.12 4.56 -14.95
C LEU A 115 -0.87 5.46 -15.94
N TYR A 116 -2.04 5.02 -16.42
CA TYR A 116 -2.88 5.83 -17.31
C TYR A 116 -3.34 7.13 -16.64
N ARG A 117 -3.82 7.06 -15.41
CA ARG A 117 -4.29 8.24 -14.67
C ARG A 117 -3.15 9.19 -14.30
N VAL A 118 -2.00 8.66 -13.89
CA VAL A 118 -0.77 9.45 -13.70
C VAL A 118 -0.37 10.14 -15.01
N GLN A 119 -0.44 9.44 -16.15
CA GLN A 119 -0.21 10.07 -17.45
C GLN A 119 -1.19 11.24 -17.70
N LEU A 120 -2.48 11.09 -17.40
CA LEU A 120 -3.45 12.18 -17.56
C LEU A 120 -3.17 13.40 -16.66
N LEU A 121 -2.58 13.18 -15.48
CA LEU A 121 -2.12 14.26 -14.60
C LEU A 121 -0.85 14.94 -15.14
N LEU A 122 0.03 14.17 -15.77
CA LEU A 122 1.31 14.65 -16.30
C LEU A 122 1.20 15.33 -17.66
N GLU A 123 0.31 14.87 -18.55
CA GLU A 123 0.08 15.48 -19.86
C GLU A 123 -0.42 16.91 -19.69
N GLN A 124 0.15 17.87 -20.45
CA GLN A 124 -0.21 19.30 -20.38
C GLN A 124 -0.66 19.86 -21.72
N ASP A 125 -0.57 19.07 -22.79
CA ASP A 125 -0.96 19.38 -24.16
C ASP A 125 -2.49 19.35 -24.37
N GLN A 126 -3.22 18.65 -23.49
CA GLN A 126 -4.69 18.56 -23.51
C GLN A 126 -5.33 19.54 -22.53
N SER A 127 -6.51 20.06 -22.87
CA SER A 127 -7.26 20.93 -21.95
C SER A 127 -7.57 20.24 -20.62
N GLU A 128 -7.64 21.02 -19.53
CA GLU A 128 -7.92 20.53 -18.18
C GLU A 128 -9.21 19.73 -18.10
N PHE A 129 -10.26 20.26 -18.71
CA PHE A 129 -11.57 19.62 -18.76
C PHE A 129 -11.56 18.29 -19.54
N SER A 130 -10.80 18.20 -20.64
CA SER A 130 -10.72 16.97 -21.44
C SER A 130 -10.03 15.85 -20.67
N ALA A 131 -8.89 16.15 -20.04
CA ALA A 131 -8.18 15.15 -19.23
C ALA A 131 -8.99 14.73 -18.00
N TYR A 132 -9.67 15.67 -17.33
CA TYR A 132 -10.57 15.35 -16.23
C TYR A 132 -11.68 14.38 -16.67
N THR A 133 -12.32 14.66 -17.80
CA THR A 133 -13.39 13.79 -18.35
C THR A 133 -12.85 12.38 -18.61
N LYS A 134 -11.64 12.25 -19.14
CA LYS A 134 -10.97 10.95 -19.33
C LYS A 134 -10.64 10.27 -18.00
N PHE A 135 -10.21 11.05 -17.01
CA PHE A 135 -9.84 10.56 -15.68
C PHE A 135 -11.04 9.96 -14.96
N ILE A 136 -12.14 10.71 -14.80
CA ILE A 136 -13.32 10.27 -14.08
C ILE A 136 -14.12 9.17 -14.80
N LYS A 137 -14.00 9.07 -16.13
CA LYS A 137 -14.65 7.98 -16.89
C LYS A 137 -14.14 6.60 -16.48
N THR A 138 -12.92 6.54 -15.96
CA THR A 138 -12.34 5.30 -15.46
C THR A 138 -12.65 5.04 -13.99
N GLN A 139 -13.29 5.97 -13.28
CA GLN A 139 -13.67 5.85 -11.86
C GLN A 139 -15.13 5.44 -11.71
N PRO A 140 -15.49 4.61 -10.70
CA PRO A 140 -16.89 4.43 -10.32
C PRO A 140 -17.52 5.73 -9.81
N ASP A 141 -18.85 5.84 -9.91
CA ASP A 141 -19.57 7.09 -9.64
C ASP A 141 -19.39 7.59 -8.21
N GLU A 142 -19.42 6.70 -7.21
CA GLU A 142 -19.25 7.03 -5.79
C GLU A 142 -17.82 7.47 -5.40
N PHE A 143 -16.86 7.34 -6.33
CA PHE A 143 -15.43 7.55 -6.09
C PHE A 143 -14.82 8.65 -6.97
N LYS A 144 -15.63 9.42 -7.68
CA LYS A 144 -15.14 10.49 -8.55
C LYS A 144 -14.50 11.62 -7.75
N LEU A 145 -13.27 11.96 -8.13
CA LEU A 145 -12.65 13.20 -7.65
C LEU A 145 -13.39 14.41 -8.23
N SER A 146 -13.45 15.49 -7.47
CA SER A 146 -13.96 16.75 -7.98
C SER A 146 -13.06 17.32 -9.09
N PHE A 147 -13.61 18.16 -9.96
CA PHE A 147 -12.82 18.86 -10.98
C PHE A 147 -11.72 19.73 -10.34
N GLN A 148 -12.03 20.34 -9.19
CA GLN A 148 -11.11 21.18 -8.45
C GLN A 148 -9.92 20.36 -7.93
N SER A 149 -10.20 19.23 -7.29
CA SER A 149 -9.19 18.31 -6.75
C SER A 149 -8.30 17.75 -7.86
N PHE A 150 -8.89 17.37 -8.99
CA PHE A 150 -8.13 16.98 -10.19
C PHE A 150 -7.22 18.10 -10.69
N ARG A 151 -7.73 19.34 -10.79
CA ARG A 151 -6.96 20.50 -11.23
C ARG A 151 -5.77 20.78 -10.30
N ASP A 152 -5.96 20.67 -9.00
CA ASP A 152 -4.92 20.91 -8.00
C ASP A 152 -3.82 19.85 -8.07
N LEU A 153 -4.19 18.57 -8.23
CA LEU A 153 -3.25 17.49 -8.50
C LEU A 153 -2.46 17.72 -9.79
N ARG A 154 -3.14 18.17 -10.85
CA ARG A 154 -2.51 18.47 -12.14
C ARG A 154 -1.54 19.66 -12.04
N ASN A 155 -1.89 20.68 -11.26
CA ASN A 155 -1.02 21.82 -11.00
C ASN A 155 0.21 21.44 -10.19
N PHE A 156 0.07 20.58 -9.18
CA PHE A 156 1.20 19.99 -8.49
C PHE A 156 2.12 19.25 -9.47
N CYS A 157 1.56 18.41 -10.35
CA CYS A 157 2.34 17.68 -11.36
C CYS A 157 3.11 18.59 -12.34
N LYS A 158 2.63 19.81 -12.62
CA LYS A 158 3.35 20.80 -13.44
C LYS A 158 4.66 21.26 -12.78
N THR A 159 4.73 21.22 -11.46
CA THR A 159 5.93 21.64 -10.71
C THR A 159 7.06 20.62 -10.71
N LEU A 160 6.74 19.35 -11.03
CA LEU A 160 7.73 18.27 -11.10
C LEU A 160 8.65 18.46 -12.31
N THR A 161 9.94 18.25 -12.07
CA THR A 161 11.00 18.13 -13.08
C THR A 161 10.82 16.88 -13.94
N GLU A 162 11.54 16.78 -15.06
CA GLU A 162 11.49 15.60 -15.94
C GLU A 162 11.88 14.31 -15.21
N GLU A 163 12.97 14.35 -14.43
CA GLU A 163 13.43 13.21 -13.63
C GLU A 163 12.39 12.77 -12.59
N GLU A 164 11.77 13.72 -11.87
CA GLU A 164 10.71 13.42 -10.90
C GLU A 164 9.46 12.82 -11.57
N ARG A 165 9.13 13.24 -12.79
CA ARG A 165 7.99 12.68 -13.55
C ARG A 165 8.25 11.22 -13.94
N GLU A 166 9.47 10.87 -14.34
CA GLU A 166 9.83 9.48 -14.64
C GLU A 166 9.73 8.59 -13.39
N VAL A 167 10.24 9.08 -12.26
CA VAL A 167 10.13 8.35 -10.99
C VAL A 167 8.68 8.24 -10.54
N PHE A 168 7.88 9.32 -10.66
CA PHE A 168 6.45 9.30 -10.32
C PHE A 168 5.69 8.26 -11.14
N ARG A 169 5.95 8.15 -12.44
CA ARG A 169 5.37 7.09 -13.29
C ARG A 169 5.74 5.70 -12.80
N LEU A 170 7.01 5.47 -12.43
CA LEU A 170 7.42 4.20 -11.87
C LEU A 170 6.69 3.87 -10.56
N THR A 171 6.48 4.85 -9.68
CA THR A 171 5.72 4.61 -8.43
C THR A 171 4.31 4.09 -8.69
N ALA A 172 3.67 4.49 -9.80
CA ALA A 172 2.34 4.04 -10.19
C ALA A 172 2.25 2.53 -10.47
N ILE A 173 3.38 1.89 -10.82
CA ILE A 173 3.45 0.49 -11.24
C ILE A 173 4.37 -0.36 -10.35
N LEU A 174 5.07 0.25 -9.40
CA LEU A 174 5.94 -0.43 -8.45
C LEU A 174 5.15 -0.85 -7.22
N LYS A 175 5.08 -2.15 -6.99
CA LYS A 175 4.30 -2.76 -5.90
C LYS A 175 5.08 -3.93 -5.30
N PRO A 176 4.84 -4.27 -4.02
CA PRO A 176 5.48 -5.42 -3.41
C PRO A 176 5.03 -6.66 -4.19
N SER A 177 5.99 -7.46 -4.66
CA SER A 177 5.72 -8.70 -5.40
C SER A 177 6.57 -9.82 -4.85
N ARG A 178 6.12 -11.07 -5.02
CA ARG A 178 6.92 -12.24 -4.62
C ARG A 178 8.27 -12.26 -5.33
N SER A 179 8.31 -11.84 -6.60
CA SER A 179 9.56 -11.74 -7.35
C SER A 179 10.51 -10.72 -6.72
N LEU A 180 10.02 -9.56 -6.27
CA LEU A 180 10.85 -8.59 -5.55
C LEU A 180 11.34 -9.20 -4.22
N ILE A 181 10.47 -9.80 -3.43
CA ILE A 181 10.86 -10.44 -2.17
C ILE A 181 11.95 -11.50 -2.40
N GLU A 182 11.76 -12.39 -3.38
CA GLU A 182 12.72 -13.44 -3.70
C GLU A 182 14.08 -12.90 -4.14
N ASN A 183 14.12 -11.75 -4.83
CA ASN A 183 15.36 -11.11 -5.26
C ASN A 183 16.15 -10.49 -4.10
N TYR A 184 15.48 -9.97 -3.06
CA TYR A 184 16.13 -9.18 -2.01
C TYR A 184 16.19 -9.84 -0.63
N LYS A 185 15.34 -10.84 -0.33
CA LYS A 185 15.24 -11.44 1.02
C LYS A 185 16.56 -12.03 1.54
N ASP A 186 17.39 -12.58 0.65
CA ASP A 186 18.66 -13.22 1.01
C ASP A 186 19.81 -12.20 1.13
N LEU A 187 19.58 -10.94 0.73
CA LEU A 187 20.56 -9.86 0.75
C LEU A 187 20.58 -9.09 2.07
N THR A 188 19.52 -9.19 2.89
CA THR A 188 19.43 -8.45 4.16
C THR A 188 18.88 -9.31 5.29
N PRO A 189 19.57 -9.41 6.44
CA PRO A 189 18.96 -9.97 7.65
C PRO A 189 17.77 -9.10 8.07
N ASN A 190 16.67 -9.73 8.53
CA ASN A 190 15.43 -9.08 8.96
C ASN A 190 14.68 -8.31 7.85
N PHE A 191 14.48 -8.94 6.68
CA PHE A 191 13.67 -8.35 5.61
C PHE A 191 12.23 -8.06 6.08
N PRO A 192 11.68 -6.84 5.88
CA PRO A 192 10.37 -6.47 6.43
C PRO A 192 9.20 -7.30 5.89
N SER A 193 8.24 -7.61 6.76
CA SER A 193 6.96 -8.24 6.41
C SER A 193 5.85 -7.25 6.06
N ASP A 194 6.01 -5.97 6.43
CA ASP A 194 5.14 -4.89 5.96
C ASP A 194 5.47 -4.52 4.52
N SER A 195 4.44 -4.34 3.71
CA SER A 195 4.58 -4.06 2.28
C SER A 195 5.27 -2.74 1.97
N GLU A 196 5.02 -1.71 2.78
CA GLU A 196 5.57 -0.38 2.51
C GLU A 196 7.00 -0.26 3.04
N LEU A 197 7.29 -0.82 4.22
CA LEU A 197 8.67 -0.92 4.73
C LEU A 197 9.55 -1.80 3.81
N MET A 198 8.97 -2.84 3.23
CA MET A 198 9.65 -3.65 2.21
C MET A 198 10.02 -2.80 0.99
N LEU A 199 9.10 -1.98 0.47
CA LEU A 199 9.40 -1.11 -0.66
C LEU A 199 10.47 -0.07 -0.31
N SER A 200 10.39 0.56 0.87
CA SER A 200 11.45 1.44 1.39
C SER A 200 12.81 0.74 1.38
N LYS A 201 12.88 -0.50 1.89
CA LYS A 201 14.13 -1.25 1.93
C LYS A 201 14.65 -1.60 0.54
N VAL A 202 13.76 -2.04 -0.36
CA VAL A 202 14.13 -2.37 -1.74
C VAL A 202 14.62 -1.13 -2.49
N MET A 203 14.02 0.05 -2.27
CA MET A 203 14.45 1.28 -2.93
C MET A 203 15.81 1.75 -2.44
N GLN A 204 16.09 1.62 -1.13
CA GLN A 204 17.42 1.86 -0.59
C GLN A 204 18.46 0.94 -1.25
N LEU A 205 18.19 -0.36 -1.34
CA LEU A 205 19.10 -1.31 -1.99
C LEU A 205 19.29 -0.99 -3.49
N ASN A 206 18.23 -0.58 -4.18
CA ASN A 206 18.32 -0.16 -5.58
C ASN A 206 19.17 1.11 -5.76
N ALA A 207 19.06 2.07 -4.82
CA ALA A 207 19.93 3.24 -4.78
C ALA A 207 21.40 2.89 -4.48
N ASP A 208 21.64 1.80 -3.75
CA ASP A 208 22.96 1.19 -3.52
C ASP A 208 23.42 0.28 -4.69
N GLU A 209 22.95 0.56 -5.92
CA GLU A 209 23.30 -0.10 -7.18
C GLU A 209 22.80 -1.56 -7.37
N LEU A 210 21.95 -2.08 -6.48
CA LEU A 210 21.35 -3.41 -6.63
C LEU A 210 20.08 -3.35 -7.51
N LYS A 211 20.26 -3.14 -8.81
CA LYS A 211 19.16 -2.88 -9.76
C LYS A 211 18.40 -4.12 -10.20
N PHE A 212 17.44 -4.57 -9.40
CA PHE A 212 16.53 -5.68 -9.76
C PHE A 212 15.12 -5.24 -10.16
N ILE A 213 14.87 -3.92 -10.27
CA ILE A 213 13.58 -3.36 -10.67
C ILE A 213 13.61 -3.05 -12.17
N PRO A 214 12.89 -3.81 -13.04
CA PRO A 214 12.90 -3.56 -14.48
C PRO A 214 12.61 -2.11 -14.86
N GLY A 215 11.60 -1.52 -14.22
CA GLY A 215 11.18 -0.14 -14.48
C GLY A 215 12.19 0.95 -14.07
N ALA A 216 13.19 0.60 -13.26
CA ALA A 216 14.30 1.50 -12.86
C ALA A 216 15.62 1.15 -13.56
N SER A 217 15.64 0.16 -14.47
CA SER A 217 16.90 -0.38 -15.02
C SER A 217 17.75 0.66 -15.76
N LYS A 218 17.12 1.70 -16.31
CA LYS A 218 17.77 2.82 -17.02
C LYS A 218 17.92 4.09 -16.20
N PHE A 219 17.42 4.10 -14.96
CA PHE A 219 17.51 5.28 -14.11
C PHE A 219 18.98 5.63 -13.83
N ASN A 220 19.28 6.92 -13.84
CA ASN A 220 20.57 7.44 -13.38
C ASN A 220 20.60 7.50 -11.83
N ALA A 221 21.76 7.81 -11.26
CA ALA A 221 21.92 7.87 -9.80
C ALA A 221 20.98 8.89 -9.12
N ASN A 222 20.64 10.01 -9.78
CA ASN A 222 19.69 10.98 -9.24
C ASN A 222 18.28 10.40 -9.19
N GLN A 223 17.85 9.71 -10.24
CA GLN A 223 16.53 9.08 -10.30
C GLN A 223 16.39 7.93 -9.31
N ASP A 224 17.44 7.13 -9.11
CA ASP A 224 17.46 6.11 -8.07
C ASP A 224 17.36 6.74 -6.66
N ALA A 225 18.05 7.86 -6.42
CA ALA A 225 17.92 8.61 -5.16
C ALA A 225 16.53 9.21 -4.97
N LEU A 226 15.92 9.78 -6.02
CA LEU A 226 14.53 10.28 -6.00
C LEU A 226 13.54 9.14 -5.74
N LEU A 227 13.81 7.94 -6.26
CA LEU A 227 12.99 6.75 -6.02
C LEU A 227 13.08 6.30 -4.55
N ALA A 228 14.26 6.33 -3.93
CA ALA A 228 14.40 6.08 -2.49
C ALA A 228 13.64 7.13 -1.65
N LYS A 229 13.68 8.40 -2.06
CA LYS A 229 12.95 9.52 -1.42
C LYS A 229 11.43 9.44 -1.57
N ALA A 230 10.95 8.73 -2.59
CA ALA A 230 9.52 8.45 -2.74
C ALA A 230 9.00 7.44 -1.70
N TYR A 231 9.90 6.63 -1.12
CA TYR A 231 9.59 5.59 -0.12
C TYR A 231 10.40 5.78 1.17
N PRO A 232 10.26 6.92 1.86
CA PRO A 232 10.92 7.14 3.15
C PRO A 232 10.42 6.10 4.17
N GLU A 233 11.34 5.61 4.99
CA GLU A 233 11.04 4.63 6.03
C GLU A 233 10.07 5.23 7.06
N TYR A 234 9.04 4.48 7.46
CA TYR A 234 7.99 4.86 8.41
C TYR A 234 7.10 6.06 8.01
N ALA A 235 7.37 6.75 6.90
CA ALA A 235 6.57 7.89 6.43
C ALA A 235 5.45 7.44 5.48
N HIS A 236 4.69 6.43 5.89
CA HIS A 236 3.62 5.87 5.06
C HIS A 236 2.32 6.65 5.28
N LEU A 237 1.90 7.44 4.29
CA LEU A 237 0.72 8.30 4.39
C LEU A 237 -0.55 7.50 4.73
N ARG A 238 -0.63 6.26 4.28
CA ARG A 238 -1.68 5.30 4.68
C ARG A 238 -1.83 5.23 6.20
N HIS A 239 -0.73 5.03 6.93
CA HIS A 239 -0.77 4.88 8.38
C HIS A 239 -1.18 6.19 9.07
N ILE A 240 -0.87 7.34 8.46
CA ILE A 240 -1.29 8.65 8.96
C ILE A 240 -2.79 8.88 8.70
N ILE A 241 -3.26 8.64 7.47
CA ILE A 241 -4.66 8.81 7.07
C ILE A 241 -5.60 7.97 7.95
N PHE A 242 -5.20 6.73 8.23
CA PHE A 242 -6.00 5.79 9.02
C PHE A 242 -5.72 5.85 10.52
N GLN A 243 -4.87 6.80 10.97
CA GLN A 243 -4.41 6.91 12.36
C GLN A 243 -3.90 5.57 12.92
N GLU A 244 -3.17 4.80 12.13
CA GLU A 244 -2.59 3.53 12.54
C GLU A 244 -1.25 3.75 13.27
N SER A 245 -0.50 4.80 12.91
CA SER A 245 0.83 5.08 13.44
C SER A 245 0.86 5.42 14.94
N THR A 246 1.85 4.87 15.64
CA THR A 246 2.26 5.42 16.95
C THR A 246 2.91 6.81 16.78
N THR A 247 2.98 7.59 17.86
CA THR A 247 3.67 8.89 17.85
C THR A 247 5.14 8.73 17.47
N LYS A 248 5.81 7.66 17.91
CA LYS A 248 7.21 7.40 17.54
C LYS A 248 7.37 7.17 16.04
N GLU A 249 6.56 6.29 15.44
CA GLU A 249 6.65 5.99 14.00
C GLU A 249 6.31 7.22 13.16
N LEU A 250 5.31 8.00 13.60
CA LEU A 250 4.98 9.27 12.96
C LEU A 250 6.14 10.27 13.04
N MET A 251 6.76 10.41 14.21
CA MET A 251 7.95 11.26 14.38
C MET A 251 9.09 10.81 13.49
N GLN A 252 9.39 9.50 13.46
CA GLN A 252 10.44 8.94 12.60
C GLN A 252 10.12 9.19 11.13
N GLY A 253 8.90 8.91 10.70
CA GLY A 253 8.44 9.14 9.33
C GLY A 253 8.56 10.60 8.92
N ILE A 254 8.01 11.53 9.69
CA ILE A 254 8.06 12.96 9.38
C ILE A 254 9.50 13.48 9.37
N ASN A 255 10.35 13.04 10.30
CA ASN A 255 11.77 13.44 10.33
C ASN A 255 12.58 12.84 9.17
N ASN A 256 12.15 11.70 8.61
CA ASN A 256 12.79 11.08 7.45
C ASN A 256 12.43 11.77 6.12
N ILE A 257 11.39 12.61 6.10
CA ILE A 257 11.03 13.39 4.91
C ILE A 257 11.72 14.75 5.00
N SER A 258 12.76 14.98 4.19
CA SER A 258 13.34 16.31 4.10
C SER A 258 12.45 17.24 3.27
N LYS A 259 12.52 18.56 3.54
CA LYS A 259 11.81 19.58 2.76
C LYS A 259 12.04 19.48 1.25
N ASN A 260 13.25 19.12 0.84
CA ASN A 260 13.62 18.98 -0.57
C ASN A 260 13.06 17.71 -1.21
N ASP A 261 12.58 16.76 -0.40
CA ASP A 261 12.13 15.44 -0.84
C ASP A 261 10.59 15.30 -0.80
N MET A 262 9.91 16.32 -0.26
CA MET A 262 8.45 16.40 -0.17
C MET A 262 7.76 16.20 -1.52
N SER A 263 8.32 16.70 -2.62
CA SER A 263 7.73 16.53 -3.96
C SER A 263 7.58 15.05 -4.34
N MET A 264 8.64 14.27 -4.16
CA MET A 264 8.64 12.84 -4.50
C MET A 264 7.75 12.03 -3.57
N TRP A 265 7.76 12.36 -2.28
CA TRP A 265 6.86 11.74 -1.32
C TRP A 265 5.38 12.02 -1.66
N LYS A 266 5.02 13.28 -1.94
CA LYS A 266 3.66 13.64 -2.39
C LYS A 266 3.29 12.93 -3.69
N ALA A 267 4.18 12.92 -4.68
CA ALA A 267 3.96 12.27 -5.96
C ALA A 267 3.66 10.77 -5.79
N ARG A 268 4.45 10.06 -4.98
CA ARG A 268 4.19 8.65 -4.64
C ARG A 268 2.76 8.43 -4.17
N TRP A 269 2.29 9.22 -3.22
CA TRP A 269 0.94 9.04 -2.67
C TRP A 269 -0.18 9.44 -3.63
N ILE A 270 0.06 10.44 -4.49
CA ILE A 270 -0.86 10.75 -5.59
C ILE A 270 -1.01 9.56 -6.55
N SER A 271 0.02 8.73 -6.72
CA SER A 271 -0.09 7.50 -7.52
C SER A 271 -1.13 6.53 -6.94
N ASP A 272 -1.30 6.50 -5.62
CA ASP A 272 -2.31 5.65 -4.97
C ASP A 272 -3.73 6.24 -5.11
N LEU A 273 -3.89 7.56 -5.21
CA LEU A 273 -5.14 8.18 -5.68
C LEU A 273 -5.54 7.69 -7.08
N CYS A 274 -4.55 7.30 -7.89
CA CYS A 274 -4.81 6.80 -9.22
C CYS A 274 -5.21 5.31 -9.24
N ALA A 275 -5.32 4.64 -8.08
CA ALA A 275 -5.45 3.18 -7.96
C ALA A 275 -6.87 2.61 -8.07
N PHE A 276 -7.92 3.43 -8.26
CA PHE A 276 -9.31 2.93 -8.31
C PHE A 276 -9.49 1.86 -9.36
N ASP A 277 -9.99 0.70 -8.98
CA ASP A 277 -10.49 -0.29 -9.94
C ASP A 277 -12.01 -0.21 -10.09
N ARG A 278 -12.57 -1.08 -10.94
CA ARG A 278 -14.02 -1.18 -11.16
C ARG A 278 -14.78 -1.86 -10.02
N ASN A 279 -14.08 -2.45 -9.06
CA ASN A 279 -14.66 -3.14 -7.92
C ASN A 279 -14.76 -2.22 -6.69
N GLY A 280 -14.45 -0.93 -6.84
CA GLY A 280 -14.60 0.08 -5.80
C GLY A 280 -13.43 0.15 -4.83
N TYR A 281 -12.28 -0.47 -5.15
CA TYR A 281 -11.07 -0.30 -4.34
C TYR A 281 -10.28 0.91 -4.83
N GLY A 282 -10.40 2.05 -4.15
CA GLY A 282 -9.59 3.22 -4.47
C GLY A 282 -9.88 4.44 -3.62
N ILE A 283 -8.94 5.38 -3.68
CA ILE A 283 -8.82 6.45 -2.69
C ILE A 283 -9.67 7.67 -3.04
N THR A 284 -10.76 7.90 -2.28
CA THR A 284 -11.84 8.85 -2.57
C THR A 284 -11.49 10.34 -2.44
N GLU A 285 -12.45 11.21 -2.77
CA GLU A 285 -12.39 12.66 -2.47
C GLU A 285 -12.17 12.93 -0.96
N SER A 286 -12.77 12.14 -0.06
CA SER A 286 -12.55 12.27 1.39
C SER A 286 -11.08 12.03 1.74
N ILE A 287 -10.46 11.02 1.12
CA ILE A 287 -9.06 10.75 1.38
C ILE A 287 -8.16 11.79 0.71
N TYR A 288 -8.49 12.30 -0.49
CA TYR A 288 -7.77 13.43 -1.09
C TYR A 288 -7.71 14.62 -0.13
N GLN A 289 -8.84 14.99 0.49
CA GLN A 289 -8.88 16.08 1.47
C GLN A 289 -7.99 15.81 2.69
N ARG A 290 -8.07 14.60 3.26
CA ARG A 290 -7.20 14.18 4.38
C ARG A 290 -5.72 14.23 3.98
N MET A 291 -5.37 13.77 2.78
CA MET A 291 -4.00 13.82 2.25
C MET A 291 -3.49 15.25 2.14
N GLN A 292 -4.30 16.18 1.62
CA GLN A 292 -3.92 17.60 1.54
C GLN A 292 -3.66 18.19 2.93
N THR A 293 -4.52 17.90 3.91
CA THR A 293 -4.30 18.34 5.29
C THR A 293 -2.99 17.80 5.84
N ILE A 294 -2.72 16.50 5.67
CA ILE A 294 -1.46 15.90 6.13
C ILE A 294 -0.26 16.54 5.44
N PHE A 295 -0.31 16.75 4.12
CA PHE A 295 0.79 17.39 3.40
C PHE A 295 1.08 18.79 3.92
N ASN A 296 0.05 19.60 4.18
CA ASN A 296 0.23 20.95 4.72
C ASN A 296 0.82 20.92 6.14
N LEU A 297 0.33 20.02 7.00
CA LEU A 297 0.82 19.89 8.37
C LEU A 297 2.27 19.36 8.39
N VAL A 298 2.64 18.42 7.51
CA VAL A 298 4.04 17.98 7.38
C VAL A 298 4.92 19.16 6.93
N GLU A 299 4.48 19.98 5.99
CA GLU A 299 5.23 21.19 5.60
C GLU A 299 5.40 22.18 6.76
N GLU A 300 4.39 22.36 7.61
CA GLU A 300 4.51 23.17 8.82
C GLU A 300 5.58 22.60 9.78
N VAL A 301 5.65 21.28 9.94
CA VAL A 301 6.71 20.63 10.74
C VAL A 301 8.08 20.88 10.11
N GLN A 302 8.23 20.68 8.79
CA GLN A 302 9.49 20.90 8.08
C GLN A 302 9.95 22.37 8.11
N ASP A 303 9.01 23.32 8.20
CA ASP A 303 9.27 24.75 8.37
C ASP A 303 9.54 25.15 9.82
N ASN A 304 9.54 24.19 10.77
CA ASN A 304 9.65 24.43 12.22
C ASN A 304 8.55 25.37 12.77
N LYS A 305 7.37 25.38 12.15
CA LYS A 305 6.22 26.16 12.63
C LYS A 305 5.48 25.43 13.75
N ILE A 306 5.46 24.10 13.68
CA ILE A 306 4.85 23.20 14.66
C ILE A 306 5.77 22.01 14.91
N ASP A 307 5.57 21.30 16.02
CA ASP A 307 6.20 20.00 16.24
C ASP A 307 5.27 18.84 15.84
N VAL A 308 5.77 17.60 15.92
CA VAL A 308 5.00 16.41 15.54
C VAL A 308 3.81 16.13 16.47
N LEU A 309 3.88 16.55 17.74
CA LEU A 309 2.75 16.39 18.66
C LEU A 309 1.62 17.36 18.30
N GLU A 310 1.98 18.61 18.00
CA GLU A 310 1.01 19.60 17.50
C GLU A 310 0.43 19.18 16.14
N PHE A 311 1.22 18.55 15.26
CA PHE A 311 0.71 17.91 14.03
C PHE A 311 -0.41 16.90 14.36
N GLN A 312 -0.20 16.02 15.34
CA GLN A 312 -1.17 14.97 15.69
C GLN A 312 -2.48 15.56 16.22
N GLU A 313 -2.37 16.58 17.07
CA GLU A 313 -3.53 17.29 17.61
C GLU A 313 -4.30 18.01 16.48
N LYS A 314 -3.63 18.81 15.67
CA LYS A 314 -4.27 19.52 14.53
C LYS A 314 -4.93 18.57 13.54
N TYR A 315 -4.30 17.43 13.26
CA TYR A 315 -4.89 16.45 12.36
C TYR A 315 -6.11 15.76 12.98
N SER A 316 -6.08 15.48 14.29
CA SER A 316 -7.22 14.93 15.01
C SER A 316 -8.40 15.90 15.03
N GLU A 317 -8.15 17.18 15.30
CA GLU A 317 -9.14 18.26 15.24
C GLU A 317 -9.74 18.42 13.83
N HIS A 318 -8.91 18.31 12.79
CA HIS A 318 -9.38 18.33 11.42
C HIS A 318 -10.34 17.18 11.12
N LEU A 319 -10.02 15.96 11.53
CA LEU A 319 -10.88 14.80 11.32
C LEU A 319 -12.18 14.90 12.11
N ASP A 320 -12.09 15.36 13.34
CA ASP A 320 -13.23 15.62 14.20
C ASP A 320 -14.20 16.65 13.60
N SER A 321 -13.67 17.73 13.01
CA SER A 321 -14.43 18.70 12.23
C SER A 321 -14.98 18.11 10.93
N LEU A 322 -14.18 17.35 10.18
CA LEU A 322 -14.59 16.70 8.93
C LEU A 322 -15.77 15.75 9.14
N TYR A 323 -15.78 15.04 10.26
CA TYR A 323 -16.85 14.12 10.64
C TYR A 323 -18.01 14.81 11.37
N ASN A 324 -17.87 16.10 11.65
CA ASN A 324 -18.85 16.93 12.36
C ASN A 324 -19.23 16.30 13.71
N LEU A 325 -18.23 15.82 14.46
CA LEU A 325 -18.50 15.14 15.73
C LEU A 325 -19.08 16.09 16.77
N ASP A 326 -18.69 17.37 16.78
CA ASP A 326 -19.22 18.39 17.69
C ASP A 326 -20.76 18.40 17.70
N GLU A 327 -21.39 18.43 16.52
CA GLU A 327 -22.86 18.40 16.45
C GLU A 327 -23.42 17.02 16.80
N ARG A 328 -22.82 15.96 16.28
CA ARG A 328 -23.32 14.57 16.40
C ARG A 328 -23.27 14.03 17.81
N VAL A 329 -22.26 14.43 18.58
CA VAL A 329 -22.02 13.93 19.94
C VAL A 329 -22.20 15.02 20.99
N SER A 330 -22.84 16.15 20.63
CA SER A 330 -23.08 17.31 21.50
C SER A 330 -23.77 16.99 22.83
N ASN A 331 -24.60 15.95 22.88
CA ASN A 331 -25.29 15.49 24.09
C ASN A 331 -24.62 14.28 24.76
N SER A 332 -23.52 13.78 24.18
CA SER A 332 -22.75 12.66 24.72
C SER A 332 -21.82 13.11 25.86
N ARG A 333 -21.32 12.14 26.64
CA ARG A 333 -20.30 12.38 27.67
C ARG A 333 -18.87 12.15 27.16
N PHE A 334 -18.67 12.20 25.85
CA PHE A 334 -17.36 11.90 25.26
C PHE A 334 -16.34 12.97 25.54
N ASP A 335 -15.17 12.53 26.03
CA ASP A 335 -14.01 13.40 26.17
C ASP A 335 -13.15 13.41 24.90
N SER A 336 -12.00 14.10 24.96
CA SER A 336 -11.09 14.21 23.82
C SER A 336 -10.50 12.87 23.37
N VAL A 337 -10.31 11.91 24.28
CA VAL A 337 -9.76 10.58 23.95
C VAL A 337 -10.82 9.74 23.27
N ASP A 338 -12.07 9.79 23.77
CA ASP A 338 -13.22 9.15 23.12
C ASP A 338 -13.36 9.60 21.66
N ARG A 339 -13.29 10.92 21.43
CA ARG A 339 -13.40 11.51 20.08
C ARG A 339 -12.26 11.05 19.16
N LYS A 340 -11.03 10.96 19.66
CA LYS A 340 -9.88 10.46 18.89
C LYS A 340 -10.06 8.99 18.47
N ILE A 341 -10.54 8.13 19.38
CA ILE A 341 -10.83 6.72 19.06
C ILE A 341 -11.95 6.62 18.01
N ILE A 342 -13.02 7.41 18.15
CA ILE A 342 -14.12 7.45 17.17
C ILE A 342 -13.60 7.93 15.81
N CYS A 343 -12.79 9.00 15.76
CA CYS A 343 -12.14 9.47 14.54
C CYS A 343 -11.27 8.39 13.88
N GLN A 344 -10.49 7.63 14.65
CA GLN A 344 -9.69 6.51 14.15
C GLN A 344 -10.58 5.44 13.49
N LEU A 345 -11.66 5.02 14.16
CA LEU A 345 -12.60 4.03 13.63
C LEU A 345 -13.29 4.51 12.34
N ILE A 346 -13.76 5.76 12.30
CA ILE A 346 -14.35 6.35 11.09
C ILE A 346 -13.30 6.42 9.98
N SER A 347 -12.05 6.73 10.32
CA SER A 347 -10.98 6.90 9.34
C SER A 347 -10.72 5.65 8.52
N TYR A 348 -10.90 4.44 9.10
CA TYR A 348 -10.76 3.14 8.42
C TYR A 348 -11.67 2.96 7.19
N PHE A 349 -12.70 3.80 7.06
CA PHE A 349 -13.52 3.88 5.86
C PHE A 349 -12.98 4.92 4.88
N GLU A 350 -12.79 4.48 3.64
CA GLU A 350 -12.32 5.33 2.54
C GLU A 350 -13.35 6.42 2.19
N ASN A 351 -14.65 6.15 2.38
CA ASN A 351 -15.74 7.09 2.17
C ASN A 351 -16.80 6.98 3.28
N PRO A 352 -16.56 7.54 4.47
CA PRO A 352 -17.51 7.41 5.57
C PRO A 352 -18.77 8.23 5.28
N THR A 353 -19.90 7.54 5.11
CA THR A 353 -21.21 8.17 4.95
C THR A 353 -21.73 8.64 6.31
N ASN A 354 -22.76 9.49 6.30
CA ASN A 354 -23.44 9.91 7.54
C ASN A 354 -23.97 8.73 8.35
N GLU A 355 -24.46 7.70 7.67
CA GLU A 355 -24.95 6.46 8.29
C GLU A 355 -23.82 5.68 8.96
N ILE A 356 -22.69 5.47 8.26
CA ILE A 356 -21.51 4.81 8.82
C ILE A 356 -21.04 5.54 10.09
N ILE A 357 -20.94 6.88 10.04
CA ILE A 357 -20.49 7.69 11.18
C ILE A 357 -21.44 7.52 12.37
N SER A 358 -22.76 7.64 12.15
CA SER A 358 -23.75 7.49 13.22
C SER A 358 -23.74 6.09 13.84
N ASN A 359 -23.52 5.04 13.03
CA ASN A 359 -23.48 3.66 13.51
C ASN A 359 -22.21 3.38 14.32
N ILE A 360 -21.06 3.94 13.93
CA ILE A 360 -19.81 3.86 14.71
C ILE A 360 -19.98 4.55 16.06
N ILE A 361 -20.58 5.75 16.07
CA ILE A 361 -20.87 6.48 17.31
C ILE A 361 -21.78 5.64 18.21
N SER A 362 -22.88 5.12 17.67
CA SER A 362 -23.85 4.30 18.44
C SER A 362 -23.22 3.02 18.99
N GLY A 363 -22.39 2.34 18.18
CA GLY A 363 -21.63 1.18 18.61
C GLY A 363 -20.68 1.51 19.76
N TYR A 364 -19.95 2.62 19.66
CA TYR A 364 -19.08 3.10 20.75
C TYR A 364 -19.89 3.51 21.98
N GLU A 365 -21.03 4.20 21.85
CA GLU A 365 -21.90 4.56 22.97
C GLU A 365 -22.42 3.33 23.73
N SER A 366 -22.70 2.23 23.02
CA SER A 366 -23.24 0.99 23.60
C SER A 366 -22.25 0.18 24.45
N PHE A 367 -20.95 0.52 24.43
CA PHE A 367 -19.94 -0.18 25.23
C PHE A 367 -20.11 0.06 26.73
N ASP A 368 -19.75 -0.96 27.53
CA ASP A 368 -19.70 -0.86 28.98
C ASP A 368 -18.67 0.19 29.42
N SER A 369 -18.99 0.99 30.44
CA SER A 369 -18.14 2.10 30.90
C SER A 369 -16.75 1.63 31.34
N ASP A 370 -16.64 0.46 31.97
CA ASP A 370 -15.36 -0.06 32.44
C ASP A 370 -14.48 -0.48 31.27
N ILE A 371 -15.10 -1.02 30.21
CA ILE A 371 -14.39 -1.40 29.00
C ILE A 371 -13.92 -0.16 28.23
N LYS A 372 -14.73 0.91 28.14
CA LYS A 372 -14.31 2.19 27.53
C LYS A 372 -13.10 2.78 28.24
N GLU A 373 -13.14 2.85 29.56
CA GLU A 373 -12.02 3.40 30.33
C GLU A 373 -10.74 2.57 30.17
N ASN A 374 -10.86 1.24 30.12
CA ASN A 374 -9.73 0.37 29.78
C ASN A 374 -9.19 0.62 28.38
N LEU A 375 -10.06 0.70 27.37
CA LEU A 375 -9.68 0.99 25.99
C LEU A 375 -8.97 2.35 25.88
N LYS A 376 -9.51 3.40 26.50
CA LYS A 376 -8.91 4.75 26.52
C LYS A 376 -7.51 4.72 27.12
N LYS A 377 -7.35 4.07 28.27
CA LYS A 377 -6.04 3.91 28.92
C LYS A 377 -5.05 3.17 28.02
N ASN A 378 -5.48 2.08 27.40
CA ASN A 378 -4.65 1.27 26.51
C ASN A 378 -4.28 2.05 25.23
N TYR A 379 -5.23 2.76 24.64
CA TYR A 379 -5.02 3.63 23.47
C TYR A 379 -3.96 4.70 23.75
N VAL A 380 -4.08 5.43 24.87
CA VAL A 380 -3.10 6.46 25.28
C VAL A 380 -1.72 5.84 25.51
N ASN A 381 -1.64 4.65 26.10
CA ASN A 381 -0.37 3.95 26.31
C ASN A 381 0.28 3.54 24.99
N VAL A 382 -0.49 2.97 24.05
CA VAL A 382 0.02 2.49 22.75
C VAL A 382 0.50 3.65 21.89
N ILE A 383 -0.29 4.72 21.76
CA ILE A 383 0.07 5.86 20.91
C ILE A 383 1.34 6.54 21.38
N ASN A 384 1.49 6.70 22.70
CA ASN A 384 2.68 7.31 23.29
C ASN A 384 3.85 6.34 23.45
N SER A 385 3.66 5.05 23.15
CA SER A 385 4.71 4.05 23.32
C SER A 385 5.84 4.25 22.32
N LYS A 386 7.07 4.02 22.79
CA LYS A 386 8.27 3.98 21.96
C LYS A 386 8.64 2.56 21.52
N GLU A 387 7.97 1.55 22.07
CA GLU A 387 8.31 0.13 21.89
C GLU A 387 7.26 -0.63 21.08
N CYS A 388 6.07 -0.05 20.89
CA CYS A 388 4.98 -0.67 20.15
C CYS A 388 5.01 -0.25 18.66
N GLU A 389 4.69 -1.17 17.75
CA GLU A 389 4.38 -0.84 16.36
C GLU A 389 2.87 -0.63 16.19
N ALA A 390 2.51 0.14 15.16
CA ALA A 390 1.13 0.33 14.72
C ALA A 390 0.43 -0.99 14.34
N PRO A 391 -0.75 -1.31 14.88
CA PRO A 391 -1.57 -2.43 14.40
C PRO A 391 -2.29 -2.09 13.08
N THR A 392 -1.55 -2.08 11.96
CA THR A 392 -2.03 -1.69 10.61
C THR A 392 -3.08 -2.62 9.98
N TYR A 393 -3.46 -3.70 10.67
CA TYR A 393 -4.46 -4.68 10.23
C TYR A 393 -5.88 -4.39 10.72
N LEU A 394 -6.06 -3.45 11.65
CA LEU A 394 -7.37 -3.11 12.24
C LEU A 394 -8.44 -2.66 11.24
N PRO A 395 -8.14 -1.86 10.19
CA PRO A 395 -9.16 -1.57 9.17
C PRO A 395 -9.68 -2.83 8.48
N ALA A 396 -8.81 -3.82 8.26
CA ALA A 396 -9.22 -5.08 7.64
C ALA A 396 -10.10 -5.92 8.56
N VAL A 397 -9.84 -5.89 9.88
CA VAL A 397 -10.70 -6.51 10.90
C VAL A 397 -12.11 -5.93 10.84
N LEU A 398 -12.23 -4.59 10.88
CA LEU A 398 -13.52 -3.90 10.84
C LEU A 398 -14.30 -4.17 9.55
N LYS A 399 -13.63 -4.04 8.39
CA LYS A 399 -14.24 -4.29 7.08
C LYS A 399 -14.69 -5.75 6.94
N THR A 400 -13.91 -6.70 7.45
CA THR A 400 -14.27 -8.12 7.45
C THR A 400 -15.45 -8.37 8.37
N ALA A 401 -15.46 -7.79 9.56
CA ALA A 401 -16.54 -7.96 10.52
C ALA A 401 -17.88 -7.46 9.95
N LEU A 402 -17.87 -6.26 9.35
CA LEU A 402 -19.04 -5.72 8.66
C LEU A 402 -19.56 -6.68 7.59
N SER A 403 -18.69 -7.12 6.68
CA SER A 403 -19.10 -8.03 5.60
C SER A 403 -19.68 -9.35 6.10
N GLU A 404 -19.20 -9.88 7.23
CA GLU A 404 -19.72 -11.11 7.81
C GLU A 404 -21.06 -10.90 8.52
N PHE A 405 -21.25 -9.79 9.24
CA PHE A 405 -22.55 -9.49 9.86
C PHE A 405 -23.64 -9.22 8.82
N GLU A 406 -23.33 -8.54 7.71
CA GLU A 406 -24.27 -8.29 6.60
C GLU A 406 -24.75 -9.58 5.90
N LYS A 407 -23.98 -10.66 5.96
CA LYS A 407 -24.37 -11.96 5.38
C LYS A 407 -25.38 -12.70 6.26
N LEU A 408 -25.58 -12.28 7.50
CA LEU A 408 -26.53 -12.90 8.40
C LEU A 408 -27.93 -12.37 8.08
N SER A 409 -28.81 -13.26 7.61
CA SER A 409 -30.18 -12.92 7.20
C SER A 409 -31.06 -12.28 8.28
N GLU A 410 -30.61 -12.32 9.53
CA GLU A 410 -31.32 -11.81 10.71
C GLU A 410 -30.85 -10.40 11.12
N VAL A 411 -29.84 -9.84 10.44
CA VAL A 411 -29.21 -8.57 10.81
C VAL A 411 -29.35 -7.60 9.64
N ASP A 412 -30.01 -6.47 9.86
CA ASP A 412 -30.05 -5.40 8.86
C ASP A 412 -28.72 -4.64 8.79
N HIS A 413 -28.53 -3.80 7.76
CA HIS A 413 -27.27 -3.10 7.54
C HIS A 413 -26.87 -2.18 8.71
N HIS A 414 -27.85 -1.54 9.34
CA HIS A 414 -27.62 -0.64 10.47
C HIS A 414 -27.08 -1.41 11.68
N ASP A 415 -27.76 -2.51 12.04
CA ASP A 415 -27.36 -3.36 13.15
C ASP A 415 -26.04 -4.08 12.86
N ALA A 416 -25.80 -4.49 11.60
CA ALA A 416 -24.54 -5.11 11.18
C ALA A 416 -23.35 -4.17 11.37
N MET A 417 -23.51 -2.89 11.02
CA MET A 417 -22.47 -1.88 11.19
C MET A 417 -22.19 -1.60 12.67
N SER A 418 -23.24 -1.45 13.48
CA SER A 418 -23.10 -1.25 14.93
C SER A 418 -22.38 -2.43 15.59
N LEU A 419 -22.75 -3.67 15.22
CA LEU A 419 -22.09 -4.89 15.68
C LEU A 419 -20.64 -5.01 15.21
N ALA A 420 -20.35 -4.61 13.97
CA ALA A 420 -18.98 -4.61 13.45
C ALA A 420 -18.10 -3.59 14.18
N ALA A 421 -18.61 -2.39 14.47
CA ALA A 421 -17.93 -1.40 15.28
C ALA A 421 -17.67 -1.92 16.70
N LYS A 422 -18.69 -2.52 17.33
CA LYS A 422 -18.57 -3.14 18.65
C LYS A 422 -17.50 -4.24 18.68
N TYR A 423 -17.57 -5.17 17.74
CA TYR A 423 -16.59 -6.25 17.59
C TYR A 423 -15.16 -5.71 17.39
N THR A 424 -15.02 -4.68 16.56
CA THR A 424 -13.70 -4.07 16.29
C THR A 424 -13.13 -3.42 17.55
N LEU A 425 -13.98 -2.78 18.37
CA LEU A 425 -13.59 -2.21 19.65
C LEU A 425 -13.15 -3.28 20.66
N ASP A 426 -13.81 -4.44 20.70
CA ASP A 426 -13.40 -5.55 21.56
C ASP A 426 -12.03 -6.11 21.13
N VAL A 427 -11.83 -6.29 19.82
CA VAL A 427 -10.54 -6.70 19.26
C VAL A 427 -9.46 -5.66 19.55
N LEU A 428 -9.76 -4.37 19.35
CA LEU A 428 -8.87 -3.25 19.66
C LEU A 428 -8.43 -3.25 21.11
N ASN A 429 -9.36 -3.41 22.05
CA ASN A 429 -9.06 -3.41 23.47
C ASN A 429 -8.11 -4.55 23.84
N VAL A 430 -8.35 -5.75 23.30
CA VAL A 430 -7.48 -6.92 23.54
C VAL A 430 -6.12 -6.73 22.88
N VAL A 431 -6.08 -6.25 21.63
CA VAL A 431 -4.83 -5.94 20.94
C VAL A 431 -4.04 -4.92 21.76
N TYR A 432 -4.60 -3.76 22.07
CA TYR A 432 -3.89 -2.70 22.81
C TYR A 432 -3.44 -3.12 24.21
N ALA A 433 -4.22 -3.95 24.93
CA ALA A 433 -3.81 -4.49 26.22
C ALA A 433 -2.52 -5.32 26.12
N HIS A 434 -2.33 -6.05 25.01
CA HIS A 434 -1.18 -6.93 24.80
C HIS A 434 -0.07 -6.31 23.94
N LEU A 435 -0.35 -5.23 23.19
CA LEU A 435 0.67 -4.48 22.44
C LEU A 435 1.76 -3.89 23.33
N THR A 436 1.48 -3.71 24.61
CA THR A 436 2.49 -3.31 25.61
C THR A 436 3.62 -4.34 25.77
N LEU A 437 3.52 -5.52 25.12
CA LEU A 437 4.46 -6.61 25.16
C LEU A 437 4.90 -7.00 23.74
N HIS A 438 6.07 -6.48 23.32
CA HIS A 438 6.93 -6.98 22.23
C HIS A 438 6.40 -6.94 20.76
N PRO A 439 7.08 -6.23 19.83
CA PRO A 439 6.72 -6.11 18.41
C PRO A 439 6.47 -7.42 17.65
N GLU A 440 7.21 -8.48 17.96
CA GLU A 440 7.04 -9.81 17.36
C GLU A 440 5.65 -10.42 17.58
N ASN A 441 4.93 -9.99 18.63
CA ASN A 441 3.57 -10.45 18.91
C ASN A 441 2.53 -9.77 18.00
N ILE A 442 2.87 -8.65 17.36
CA ILE A 442 2.01 -7.88 16.45
C ILE A 442 1.87 -8.60 15.10
N ILE A 443 2.99 -9.14 14.58
CA ILE A 443 3.03 -9.93 13.36
C ILE A 443 2.14 -11.17 13.51
N SER A 444 2.15 -11.80 14.67
CA SER A 444 1.30 -12.95 14.91
C SER A 444 -0.17 -12.60 15.13
N ALA A 445 -0.50 -11.45 15.75
CA ALA A 445 -1.88 -10.97 15.84
C ALA A 445 -2.47 -10.67 14.45
N ARG A 446 -1.66 -10.11 13.54
CA ARG A 446 -1.98 -9.97 12.11
C ARG A 446 -2.25 -11.33 11.48
N ASP A 447 -1.34 -12.30 11.62
CA ASP A 447 -1.51 -13.64 11.04
C ASP A 447 -2.71 -14.39 11.62
N ALA A 448 -3.04 -14.14 12.90
CA ALA A 448 -4.24 -14.64 13.55
C ALA A 448 -5.52 -14.05 12.95
N ALA A 449 -5.54 -12.73 12.73
CA ALA A 449 -6.65 -12.03 12.10
C ALA A 449 -6.88 -12.48 10.63
N TYR A 450 -5.81 -12.92 9.95
CA TYR A 450 -5.88 -13.44 8.57
C TYR A 450 -5.98 -14.97 8.46
N GLY A 451 -6.00 -15.70 9.59
CA GLY A 451 -6.01 -17.16 9.65
C GLY A 451 -7.29 -17.81 9.08
N GLU A 452 -7.22 -19.11 8.76
CA GLU A 452 -8.33 -19.86 8.16
C GLU A 452 -9.63 -19.86 8.99
N ASN A 453 -9.55 -19.64 10.31
CA ASN A 453 -10.72 -19.60 11.19
C ASN A 453 -11.56 -18.31 11.03
N TRP A 454 -10.93 -17.19 10.66
CA TRP A 454 -11.65 -15.92 10.41
C TRP A 454 -12.44 -15.95 9.09
N LYS A 455 -11.90 -16.63 8.07
CA LYS A 455 -12.49 -16.72 6.72
C LYS A 455 -13.75 -17.58 6.63
N LYS A 456 -14.13 -18.30 7.69
CA LYS A 456 -15.25 -19.27 7.68
C LYS A 456 -16.57 -18.73 8.26
N GLY A 457 -16.65 -17.45 8.65
CA GLY A 457 -17.90 -16.76 9.05
C GLY A 457 -18.62 -17.26 10.32
N ASN A 458 -18.27 -18.44 10.84
CA ASN A 458 -18.90 -19.03 12.03
C ASN A 458 -18.71 -18.19 13.31
N TRP A 459 -17.72 -17.30 13.34
CA TRP A 459 -17.42 -16.48 14.51
C TRP A 459 -18.45 -15.35 14.71
N ALA A 460 -18.98 -14.74 13.64
CA ALA A 460 -19.92 -13.62 13.73
C ALA A 460 -21.25 -14.08 14.36
N LYS A 461 -21.75 -15.24 13.94
CA LYS A 461 -22.92 -15.88 14.55
C LYS A 461 -22.68 -16.26 16.02
N CYS A 462 -21.49 -16.77 16.35
CA CYS A 462 -21.17 -17.09 17.75
C CYS A 462 -21.04 -15.81 18.61
N TYR A 463 -20.54 -14.70 18.06
CA TYR A 463 -20.45 -13.42 18.73
C TYR A 463 -21.85 -12.86 19.06
N LEU A 464 -22.80 -12.92 18.11
CA LEU A 464 -24.21 -12.60 18.34
C LEU A 464 -24.83 -13.44 19.47
N GLU A 465 -24.58 -14.75 19.47
CA GLU A 465 -25.21 -15.66 20.41
C GLU A 465 -24.64 -15.56 21.84
N LYS A 466 -23.36 -15.19 22.00
CA LYS A 466 -22.61 -15.46 23.25
C LYS A 466 -21.78 -14.32 23.82
N CYS A 467 -21.69 -13.15 23.16
CA CYS A 467 -20.77 -12.08 23.60
C CYS A 467 -19.37 -12.64 23.90
N ILE A 468 -18.67 -13.03 22.83
CA ILE A 468 -17.39 -13.73 22.94
C ILE A 468 -16.30 -12.81 23.50
N ASP A 469 -15.56 -13.31 24.49
CA ASP A 469 -14.32 -12.68 24.95
C ASP A 469 -13.16 -13.07 24.04
N PHE A 470 -12.31 -12.10 23.68
CA PHE A 470 -11.07 -12.36 22.94
C PHE A 470 -9.90 -12.44 23.90
N ASN A 471 -8.99 -13.39 23.66
CA ASN A 471 -7.70 -13.45 24.35
C ASN A 471 -6.60 -13.79 23.34
N ILE A 472 -5.38 -13.32 23.60
CA ILE A 472 -4.20 -13.77 22.87
C ILE A 472 -3.68 -15.01 23.58
N ASP A 473 -3.63 -16.16 22.90
CA ASP A 473 -2.95 -17.34 23.41
C ASP A 473 -1.45 -17.13 23.30
N GLU A 474 -0.78 -16.82 24.40
CA GLU A 474 0.67 -16.55 24.45
C GLU A 474 1.53 -17.68 23.87
N LYS A 475 1.02 -18.92 23.82
CA LYS A 475 1.76 -20.07 23.27
C LYS A 475 1.64 -20.21 21.76
N SER A 476 0.56 -19.73 21.15
CA SER A 476 0.32 -19.79 19.70
C SER A 476 0.30 -18.41 19.03
N LEU A 477 0.35 -17.34 19.82
CA LEU A 477 0.24 -15.93 19.44
C LEU A 477 -0.97 -15.63 18.53
N LEU A 478 -2.02 -16.46 18.64
CA LEU A 478 -3.28 -16.30 17.93
C LEU A 478 -4.30 -15.60 18.82
N VAL A 479 -5.11 -14.70 18.25
CA VAL A 479 -6.33 -14.21 18.90
C VAL A 479 -7.36 -15.32 18.87
N VAL A 480 -7.74 -15.83 20.05
CA VAL A 480 -8.70 -16.93 20.22
C VAL A 480 -9.98 -16.40 20.87
N THR A 481 -11.10 -16.89 20.36
CA THR A 481 -12.43 -16.62 20.92
C THR A 481 -12.71 -17.55 22.10
N LYS A 482 -12.99 -16.99 23.27
CA LYS A 482 -13.54 -17.72 24.42
C LYS A 482 -15.04 -17.48 24.52
N LYS A 483 -15.77 -18.57 24.67
CA LYS A 483 -17.19 -18.51 24.96
C LYS A 483 -17.36 -18.30 26.46
N THR A 484 -17.97 -17.19 26.85
CA THR A 484 -18.40 -16.92 28.23
C THR A 484 -19.49 -17.93 28.56
N ILE A 485 -19.29 -18.75 29.61
CA ILE A 485 -20.19 -19.86 30.00
C ILE A 485 -21.28 -19.34 30.93
#